data_AF-A0A1B9FZ18-F1
#
_entry.id   AF-A0A1B9FZ18-F1
#
_cell.length_a   1.000
_cell.length_b   1.000
_cell.length_c   1.000
_cell.angle_alpha   90.00
_cell.angle_beta   90.00
_cell.angle_gamma   90.00
#
_symmetry.space_group_name_H-M   'P 1'
#
loop_
_entity.id
_entity.type
_entity.pdbx_description
1 polymer ?
#
loop_
_entity_poly.entity_id
_entity_poly.type
_entity_poly.pdbx_seq_one_letter_code
_entity_poly.pdbx_strand_id
1 'polypeptide(L)'
;MASIEDRFGTRPLRVDELWKSWPVLKVDGMYRVLDGSLPPNASTTVPIIYPTIRTDHSLSSNTQLVSRMKVRRLKLQIVRDILNSFYDLSSVEINVDYDAAWDLLRSPGRSMMGLVWRMDQAREENTKGIEAEDYNKHRKAIYHFALGWVHLIPYHVDAFEALSDLRMGLAKLEKDLFSNMRICAQRLAASPTIGIQSKHNLWRLSYTSSLINLTSYFAMTAQEVFEHITRLYEVSEELRKIPDTPYDYLTGQTLFIIRKMEDFVDGKPKDLELWFLDRKVSLRERRRLESQEIRRLELREM
;
A
#
# COMPACT_ATOMS: atom_id res chain seq x y z
N MET A 1 27.25 9.38 -7.13
CA MET A 1 26.84 8.22 -7.95
C MET A 1 26.91 6.97 -7.07
N ALA A 2 25.90 6.09 -7.10
CA ALA A 2 25.95 4.83 -6.36
C ALA A 2 27.01 3.90 -6.97
N SER A 3 27.79 3.19 -6.15
CA SER A 3 28.80 2.25 -6.64
C SER A 3 28.15 1.05 -7.36
N ILE A 4 28.90 0.31 -8.16
CA ILE A 4 28.39 -0.94 -8.77
C ILE A 4 28.01 -1.96 -7.67
N GLU A 5 28.75 -1.97 -6.57
CA GLU A 5 28.53 -2.82 -5.39
C GLU A 5 27.20 -2.50 -4.68
N ASP A 6 26.77 -1.22 -4.66
CA ASP A 6 25.47 -0.79 -4.12
C ASP A 6 24.27 -1.46 -4.82
N ARG A 7 24.47 -2.02 -6.03
CA ARG A 7 23.42 -2.65 -6.85
C ARG A 7 23.19 -4.13 -6.53
N PHE A 8 24.10 -4.78 -5.82
CA PHE A 8 24.09 -6.24 -5.63
C PHE A 8 23.87 -6.69 -4.17
N GLY A 9 23.79 -5.76 -3.21
CA GLY A 9 23.55 -6.08 -1.80
C GLY A 9 22.21 -5.54 -1.27
N THR A 10 21.69 -6.14 -0.19
CA THR A 10 20.63 -5.56 0.65
C THR A 10 21.19 -4.39 1.46
N ARG A 11 20.51 -3.24 1.47
CA ARG A 11 20.85 -2.11 2.35
C ARG A 11 19.65 -1.19 2.54
N PRO A 12 19.65 -0.35 3.59
CA PRO A 12 18.69 0.74 3.75
C PRO A 12 18.68 1.68 2.55
N LEU A 13 17.49 2.22 2.27
CA LEU A 13 17.31 3.27 1.26
C LEU A 13 17.80 4.61 1.78
N ARG A 14 18.46 5.37 0.90
CA ARG A 14 18.79 6.78 1.14
C ARG A 14 17.52 7.63 1.04
N VAL A 15 17.55 8.83 1.61
CA VAL A 15 16.39 9.75 1.59
C VAL A 15 15.94 10.06 0.16
N ASP A 16 16.88 10.28 -0.77
CA ASP A 16 16.53 10.53 -2.17
C ASP A 16 15.92 9.30 -2.86
N GLU A 17 16.39 8.10 -2.51
CA GLU A 17 15.83 6.82 -2.98
C GLU A 17 14.40 6.62 -2.47
N LEU A 18 14.14 6.89 -1.18
CA LEU A 18 12.80 6.85 -0.58
C LEU A 18 11.83 7.76 -1.33
N TRP A 19 12.24 8.99 -1.65
CA TRP A 19 11.39 9.93 -2.39
C TRP A 19 11.15 9.46 -3.84
N LYS A 20 12.13 8.85 -4.49
CA LYS A 20 12.00 8.31 -5.85
C LYS A 20 11.16 7.02 -5.91
N SER A 21 10.94 6.35 -4.79
CA SER A 21 10.05 5.19 -4.70
C SER A 21 8.57 5.53 -4.94
N TRP A 22 8.20 6.80 -4.86
CA TRP A 22 6.85 7.28 -5.06
C TRP A 22 6.64 7.80 -6.47
N PRO A 23 5.64 7.31 -7.20
CA PRO A 23 5.35 7.81 -8.53
C PRO A 23 4.83 9.25 -8.42
N VAL A 24 5.32 10.15 -9.26
CA VAL A 24 4.70 11.46 -9.41
C VAL A 24 3.28 11.26 -9.94
N LEU A 25 2.29 11.58 -9.12
CA LEU A 25 0.90 11.68 -9.58
C LEU A 25 0.81 12.88 -10.50
N LYS A 26 0.26 12.68 -11.70
CA LYS A 26 0.10 13.77 -12.65
C LYS A 26 -1.21 14.49 -12.39
N VAL A 27 -1.14 15.80 -12.50
CA VAL A 27 -2.27 16.66 -12.79
C VAL A 27 -2.13 17.01 -14.28
N ASP A 28 -3.20 16.84 -15.07
CA ASP A 28 -3.30 17.31 -16.46
C ASP A 28 -2.34 16.68 -17.51
N GLY A 29 -2.26 15.34 -17.56
CA GLY A 29 -1.89 14.61 -18.78
C GLY A 29 -0.41 14.61 -19.20
N MET A 30 0.48 15.39 -18.59
CA MET A 30 1.91 15.42 -18.98
C MET A 30 2.73 14.31 -18.32
N TYR A 31 3.19 13.35 -19.12
CA TYR A 31 4.10 12.29 -18.69
C TYR A 31 5.52 12.83 -18.44
N ARG A 32 5.85 13.17 -17.19
CA ARG A 32 7.24 12.99 -16.73
C ARG A 32 7.42 11.56 -16.29
N VAL A 33 7.86 10.73 -17.24
CA VAL A 33 8.46 9.43 -16.96
C VAL A 33 9.59 9.68 -15.97
N LEU A 34 9.44 9.19 -14.74
CA LEU A 34 10.58 9.00 -13.85
C LEU A 34 11.48 7.98 -14.55
N ASP A 35 12.70 8.39 -14.89
CA ASP A 35 13.74 7.57 -15.52
C ASP A 35 13.78 6.15 -14.94
N GLY A 36 13.32 5.19 -15.75
CA GLY A 36 13.17 3.79 -15.34
C GLY A 36 12.18 2.97 -16.19
N SER A 37 11.40 3.59 -17.08
CA SER A 37 10.61 2.82 -18.05
C SER A 37 11.53 2.24 -19.12
N LEU A 38 11.51 0.91 -19.27
CA LEU A 38 12.00 0.25 -20.46
C LEU A 38 11.31 0.85 -21.70
N PRO A 39 12.04 1.10 -22.80
CA PRO A 39 11.46 1.62 -24.03
C PRO A 39 10.38 0.67 -24.57
N PRO A 40 9.42 1.18 -25.37
CA PRO A 40 8.32 0.38 -25.94
C PRO A 40 8.77 -0.85 -26.75
N ASN A 41 10.05 -0.89 -27.14
CA ASN A 41 10.66 -1.93 -27.98
C ASN A 41 11.71 -2.78 -27.24
N ALA A 42 11.70 -2.81 -25.90
CA ALA A 42 12.66 -3.61 -25.16
C ALA A 42 12.44 -5.11 -25.42
N SER A 43 13.40 -5.72 -26.10
CA SER A 43 13.56 -7.17 -26.29
C SER A 43 13.19 -7.95 -25.02
N THR A 44 12.49 -9.08 -25.19
CA THR A 44 12.12 -10.04 -24.13
C THR A 44 13.31 -10.65 -23.40
N THR A 45 14.54 -10.42 -23.88
CA THR A 45 15.78 -10.64 -23.13
C THR A 45 16.07 -9.43 -22.23
N VAL A 46 15.25 -9.26 -21.18
CA VAL A 46 15.43 -8.20 -20.18
C VAL A 46 16.69 -8.50 -19.35
N PRO A 47 17.72 -7.64 -19.37
CA PRO A 47 18.83 -7.77 -18.43
C PRO A 47 18.27 -7.66 -17.02
N ILE A 48 18.66 -8.59 -16.13
CA ILE A 48 18.37 -8.56 -14.70
C ILE A 48 19.21 -7.44 -14.05
N ILE A 49 19.03 -6.21 -14.53
CA ILE A 49 19.68 -5.02 -13.97
C ILE A 49 18.60 -4.37 -13.12
N TYR A 50 18.73 -4.54 -11.81
CA TYR A 50 17.98 -3.79 -10.82
C TYR A 50 18.06 -2.29 -11.17
N PRO A 51 16.95 -1.51 -11.09
CA PRO A 51 16.93 -0.14 -11.61
C PRO A 51 18.07 0.70 -11.04
N THR A 52 18.57 1.63 -11.85
CA THR A 52 19.66 2.56 -11.47
C THR A 52 19.36 3.29 -10.16
N ILE A 53 18.07 3.50 -9.88
CA ILE A 53 17.56 4.03 -8.61
C ILE A 53 16.90 2.88 -7.85
N ARG A 54 17.42 2.60 -6.66
CA ARG A 54 16.87 1.61 -5.75
C ARG A 54 15.60 2.13 -5.10
N THR A 55 14.54 1.33 -5.12
CA THR A 55 13.26 1.69 -4.50
C THR A 55 12.89 0.80 -3.32
N ASP A 56 13.61 -0.30 -3.09
CA ASP A 56 13.28 -1.30 -2.07
C ASP A 56 14.55 -1.73 -1.30
N HIS A 57 14.40 -2.12 -0.04
CA HIS A 57 15.49 -2.65 0.79
C HIS A 57 16.06 -3.95 0.22
N SER A 58 15.19 -4.86 -0.24
CA SER A 58 15.63 -6.15 -0.76
C SER A 58 15.69 -6.15 -2.28
N LEU A 59 16.68 -6.85 -2.84
CA LEU A 59 16.72 -7.10 -4.26
C LEU A 59 15.48 -7.88 -4.67
N SER A 60 14.81 -7.35 -5.69
CA SER A 60 13.49 -7.77 -6.13
C SER A 60 13.54 -7.71 -7.66
N SER A 61 12.98 -8.68 -8.38
CA SER A 61 13.01 -8.65 -9.86
C SER A 61 12.20 -7.48 -10.45
N ASN A 62 11.88 -7.44 -11.75
CA ASN A 62 11.12 -6.30 -12.31
C ASN A 62 9.59 -6.31 -12.04
N THR A 63 8.86 -7.42 -12.24
CA THR A 63 7.45 -7.68 -11.79
C THR A 63 6.95 -7.17 -10.38
N GLN A 64 7.25 -7.70 -9.17
CA GLN A 64 7.05 -7.05 -7.84
C GLN A 64 7.52 -5.59 -7.80
N LEU A 65 8.62 -5.15 -8.42
CA LEU A 65 8.96 -3.72 -8.38
C LEU A 65 7.85 -2.91 -9.05
N VAL A 66 7.38 -3.36 -10.22
CA VAL A 66 6.21 -2.82 -10.91
C VAL A 66 4.93 -2.97 -10.08
N SER A 67 4.71 -4.11 -9.42
CA SER A 67 3.52 -4.37 -8.60
C SER A 67 3.47 -3.45 -7.37
N ARG A 68 4.57 -3.35 -6.63
CA ARG A 68 4.76 -2.43 -5.49
C ARG A 68 4.58 -0.99 -5.92
N MET A 69 5.12 -0.61 -7.08
CA MET A 69 4.91 0.73 -7.65
C MET A 69 3.43 1.00 -7.97
N LYS A 70 2.68 0.01 -8.49
CA LYS A 70 1.23 0.13 -8.68
C LYS A 70 0.48 0.32 -7.37
N VAL A 71 0.84 -0.44 -6.32
CA VAL A 71 0.26 -0.27 -4.98
C VAL A 71 0.54 1.11 -4.41
N ARG A 72 1.78 1.60 -4.51
CA ARG A 72 2.16 2.97 -4.07
C ARG A 72 1.37 4.04 -4.82
N ARG A 73 1.20 3.89 -6.14
CA ARG A 73 0.36 4.78 -6.95
C ARG A 73 -1.08 4.79 -6.47
N LEU A 74 -1.64 3.62 -6.19
CA LEU A 74 -3.02 3.47 -5.74
C LEU A 74 -3.25 4.16 -4.39
N LYS A 75 -2.33 3.99 -3.44
CA LYS A 75 -2.34 4.67 -2.15
C LYS A 75 -2.33 6.20 -2.31
N LEU A 76 -1.41 6.71 -3.12
CA LEU A 76 -1.34 8.15 -3.42
C LEU A 76 -2.63 8.66 -4.07
N GLN A 77 -3.21 7.90 -4.99
CA GLN A 77 -4.45 8.28 -5.67
C GLN A 77 -5.61 8.40 -4.68
N ILE A 78 -5.79 7.42 -3.79
CA ILE A 78 -6.81 7.48 -2.74
C ILE A 78 -6.67 8.75 -1.90
N VAL A 79 -5.46 9.00 -1.42
CA VAL A 79 -5.19 10.14 -0.54
C VAL A 79 -5.41 11.46 -1.27
N ARG A 80 -4.96 11.57 -2.52
CA ARG A 80 -5.25 12.74 -3.37
C ARG A 80 -6.75 12.95 -3.54
N ASP A 81 -7.47 11.90 -3.91
CA ASP A 81 -8.92 11.96 -4.14
C ASP A 81 -9.63 12.39 -2.85
N ILE A 82 -9.20 11.92 -1.68
CA ILE A 82 -9.70 12.36 -0.38
C ILE A 82 -9.40 13.85 -0.14
N LEU A 83 -8.13 14.23 -0.15
CA LEU A 83 -7.73 15.60 0.23
C LEU A 83 -8.37 16.65 -0.70
N ASN A 84 -8.55 16.33 -1.98
CA ASN A 84 -9.19 17.24 -2.93
C ASN A 84 -10.74 17.20 -2.85
N SER A 85 -11.35 16.06 -2.51
CA SER A 85 -12.82 15.93 -2.47
C SER A 85 -13.45 16.34 -1.14
N PHE A 86 -12.67 16.32 -0.05
CA PHE A 86 -13.11 16.71 1.29
C PHE A 86 -12.52 18.06 1.71
N TYR A 87 -11.98 18.83 0.76
CA TYR A 87 -11.37 20.15 0.98
C TYR A 87 -12.36 21.21 1.49
N ASP A 88 -13.67 21.07 1.20
CA ASP A 88 -14.70 22.02 1.63
C ASP A 88 -15.36 21.60 2.96
N LEU A 89 -14.53 21.38 3.98
CA LEU A 89 -15.01 21.23 5.35
C LEU A 89 -14.84 22.58 6.06
N SER A 90 -15.91 23.37 6.13
CA SER A 90 -16.01 24.66 6.82
C SER A 90 -15.67 24.65 8.34
N SER A 91 -15.20 23.51 8.87
CA SER A 91 -14.93 23.25 10.29
C SER A 91 -13.57 22.59 10.57
N VAL A 92 -12.66 22.58 9.58
CA VAL A 92 -11.27 22.16 9.76
C VAL A 92 -10.41 23.42 9.68
N GLU A 93 -9.74 23.77 10.79
CA GLU A 93 -8.96 25.02 10.94
C GLU A 93 -7.80 25.14 9.93
N ILE A 94 -7.40 24.02 9.31
CA ILE A 94 -6.37 23.98 8.27
C ILE A 94 -6.79 22.97 7.20
N ASN A 95 -7.45 23.45 6.15
CA ASN A 95 -7.70 22.66 4.94
C ASN A 95 -6.45 22.74 4.05
N VAL A 96 -5.77 21.61 3.91
CA VAL A 96 -4.61 21.48 3.02
C VAL A 96 -5.03 20.55 1.88
N ASP A 97 -4.98 21.04 0.64
CA ASP A 97 -5.17 20.18 -0.52
C ASP A 97 -3.97 19.22 -0.70
N TYR A 98 -4.10 18.28 -1.63
CA TYR A 98 -3.04 17.29 -1.84
C TYR A 98 -1.68 17.92 -2.21
N ASP A 99 -1.68 18.95 -3.05
CA ASP A 99 -0.44 19.54 -3.56
C ASP A 99 0.27 20.33 -2.46
N ALA A 100 -0.47 21.10 -1.65
CA ALA A 100 0.06 21.79 -0.49
C ALA A 100 0.58 20.81 0.58
N ALA A 101 -0.10 19.68 0.79
CA ALA A 101 0.36 18.64 1.72
C ALA A 101 1.65 17.98 1.21
N TRP A 102 1.71 17.69 -0.09
CA TRP A 102 2.87 17.11 -0.75
C TRP A 102 4.10 18.02 -0.68
N ASP A 103 3.92 19.30 -1.00
CA ASP A 103 4.99 20.30 -0.97
C ASP A 103 5.51 20.54 0.45
N LEU A 104 4.60 20.61 1.43
CA LEU A 104 4.96 20.75 2.84
C LEU A 104 5.85 19.59 3.31
N LEU A 105 5.53 18.35 2.94
CA LEU A 105 6.35 17.18 3.30
C LEU A 105 7.73 17.17 2.63
N ARG A 106 7.82 17.72 1.42
CA ARG A 106 9.06 17.81 0.64
C ARG A 106 9.93 19.00 1.02
N SER A 107 9.44 19.91 1.84
CA SER A 107 10.23 21.03 2.36
C SER A 107 11.52 20.52 3.04
N PRO A 108 12.65 21.25 2.94
CA PRO A 108 13.94 20.81 3.49
C PRO A 108 13.88 20.37 4.96
N GLY A 109 13.09 21.06 5.80
CA GLY A 109 12.93 20.72 7.21
C GLY A 109 12.15 19.44 7.47
N ARG A 110 11.10 19.15 6.68
CA ARG A 110 10.27 17.94 6.88
C ARG A 110 10.80 16.73 6.13
N SER A 111 11.39 16.92 4.96
CA SER A 111 11.90 15.84 4.10
C SER A 111 13.01 14.99 4.76
N MET A 112 13.71 15.55 5.76
CA MET A 112 14.75 14.86 6.53
C MET A 112 14.24 14.21 7.83
N MET A 113 12.97 14.38 8.19
CA MET A 113 12.41 13.80 9.41
C MET A 113 12.38 12.27 9.34
N GLY A 114 12.89 11.63 10.40
CA GLY A 114 12.96 10.18 10.53
C GLY A 114 11.59 9.49 10.66
N LEU A 115 11.56 8.17 10.42
CA LEU A 115 10.33 7.37 10.44
C LEU A 115 9.61 7.45 11.79
N VAL A 116 10.32 7.37 12.93
CA VAL A 116 9.67 7.30 14.26
C VAL A 116 8.79 8.54 14.50
N TRP A 117 9.35 9.73 14.30
CA TRP A 117 8.61 10.99 14.44
C TRP A 117 7.40 11.04 13.49
N ARG A 118 7.56 10.56 12.25
CA ARG A 118 6.47 10.50 11.27
C ARG A 118 5.36 9.54 11.68
N MET A 119 5.71 8.40 12.27
CA MET A 119 4.73 7.47 12.81
C MET A 119 3.97 8.08 13.99
N ASP A 120 4.62 8.89 14.83
CA ASP A 120 3.95 9.58 15.93
C ASP A 120 2.95 10.62 15.41
N GLN A 121 3.33 11.42 14.40
CA GLN A 121 2.40 12.34 13.73
C GLN A 121 1.24 11.60 13.06
N ALA A 122 1.51 10.48 12.39
CA ALA A 122 0.48 9.66 11.78
C ALA A 122 -0.50 9.07 12.82
N ARG A 123 -0.02 8.69 14.01
CA ARG A 123 -0.86 8.22 15.12
C ARG A 123 -1.71 9.35 15.70
N GLU A 124 -1.14 10.55 15.85
CA GLU A 124 -1.89 11.73 16.31
C GLU A 124 -3.07 12.03 15.39
N GLU A 125 -2.84 12.04 14.07
CA GLU A 125 -3.90 12.20 13.08
C GLU A 125 -4.89 11.02 13.09
N ASN A 126 -4.43 9.78 13.31
CA ASN A 126 -5.34 8.65 13.48
C ASN A 126 -6.27 8.83 14.70
N THR A 127 -5.74 9.32 15.83
CA THR A 127 -6.55 9.62 17.03
C THR A 127 -7.58 10.71 16.73
N LYS A 128 -7.19 11.82 16.09
CA LYS A 128 -8.13 12.87 15.65
C LYS A 128 -9.22 12.33 14.72
N GLY A 129 -8.86 11.40 13.85
CA GLY A 129 -9.79 10.72 12.96
C GLY A 129 -10.81 9.85 13.72
N ILE A 130 -10.35 9.09 14.72
CA ILE A 130 -11.22 8.28 15.59
C ILE A 130 -12.16 9.18 16.39
N GLU A 131 -11.65 10.25 17.02
CA GLU A 131 -12.48 11.20 17.75
C GLU A 131 -13.55 11.83 16.84
N ALA A 132 -13.18 12.23 15.62
CA ALA A 132 -14.14 12.75 14.65
C ALA A 132 -15.20 11.70 14.25
N GLU A 133 -14.83 10.42 14.18
CA GLU A 133 -15.74 9.30 13.92
C GLU A 133 -16.76 9.16 15.04
N ASP A 134 -16.33 9.19 16.30
CA ASP A 134 -17.18 9.08 17.49
C ASP A 134 -18.26 10.18 17.53
N TYR A 135 -17.96 11.36 16.98
CA TYR A 135 -18.92 12.46 16.82
C TYR A 135 -19.74 12.41 15.52
N ASN A 136 -19.76 11.27 14.81
CA ASN A 136 -20.40 11.04 13.51
C ASN A 136 -19.92 11.99 12.39
N LYS A 137 -18.72 12.56 12.51
CA LYS A 137 -18.11 13.46 11.50
C LYS A 137 -17.25 12.66 10.53
N HIS A 138 -17.85 11.68 9.85
CA HIS A 138 -17.12 10.71 9.01
C HIS A 138 -16.26 11.35 7.91
N ARG A 139 -16.69 12.47 7.31
CA ARG A 139 -15.88 13.19 6.30
C ARG A 139 -14.58 13.73 6.91
N LYS A 140 -14.68 14.34 8.09
CA LYS A 140 -13.55 14.85 8.85
C LYS A 140 -12.64 13.71 9.32
N ALA A 141 -13.22 12.59 9.73
CA ALA A 141 -12.46 11.39 10.08
C ALA A 141 -11.61 10.87 8.91
N ILE A 142 -12.21 10.70 7.72
CA ILE A 142 -11.49 10.27 6.49
C ILE A 142 -10.33 11.21 6.16
N TYR A 143 -10.56 12.53 6.28
CA TYR A 143 -9.52 13.53 6.06
C TYR A 143 -8.32 13.34 7.00
N HIS A 144 -8.56 13.20 8.31
CA HIS A 144 -7.49 12.97 9.29
C HIS A 144 -6.75 11.66 9.05
N PHE A 145 -7.45 10.56 8.71
CA PHE A 145 -6.75 9.31 8.35
C PHE A 145 -5.86 9.50 7.11
N ALA A 146 -6.32 10.24 6.10
CA ALA A 146 -5.52 10.50 4.90
C ALA A 146 -4.29 11.35 5.21
N LEU A 147 -4.43 12.40 6.04
CA LEU A 147 -3.29 13.18 6.54
C LEU A 147 -2.32 12.31 7.35
N GLY A 148 -2.84 11.43 8.21
CA GLY A 148 -2.03 10.46 8.94
C GLY A 148 -1.17 9.61 8.02
N TRP A 149 -1.74 9.12 6.91
CA TRP A 149 -0.97 8.36 5.92
C TRP A 149 0.07 9.23 5.19
N VAL A 150 -0.28 10.47 4.85
CA VAL A 150 0.64 11.46 4.24
C VAL A 150 1.89 11.65 5.10
N HIS A 151 1.76 11.73 6.43
CA HIS A 151 2.92 11.85 7.32
C HIS A 151 3.97 10.74 7.17
N LEU A 152 3.57 9.53 6.75
CA LEU A 152 4.46 8.39 6.58
C LEU A 152 5.41 8.53 5.38
N ILE A 153 5.09 9.38 4.40
CA ILE A 153 5.92 9.61 3.21
C ILE A 153 7.24 10.30 3.62
N PRO A 154 8.42 9.83 3.17
CA PRO A 154 8.61 8.95 2.01
C PRO A 154 8.78 7.46 2.35
N TYR A 155 8.53 7.04 3.59
CA TYR A 155 8.73 5.67 4.01
C TYR A 155 7.61 4.75 3.52
N HIS A 156 7.97 3.57 3.05
CA HIS A 156 7.04 2.50 2.68
C HIS A 156 7.55 1.16 3.22
N VAL A 157 6.65 0.18 3.38
CA VAL A 157 6.98 -1.11 4.01
C VAL A 157 8.14 -1.87 3.34
N ASP A 158 8.30 -1.74 2.02
CA ASP A 158 9.41 -2.38 1.30
C ASP A 158 10.76 -1.65 1.43
N ALA A 159 10.81 -0.49 2.09
CA ALA A 159 12.05 0.23 2.37
C ALA A 159 12.86 -0.36 3.53
N PHE A 160 12.29 -1.36 4.21
CA PHE A 160 12.83 -1.99 5.39
C PHE A 160 13.05 -3.49 5.17
N GLU A 161 13.93 -4.06 5.97
CA GLU A 161 14.14 -5.51 6.02
C GLU A 161 12.86 -6.25 6.42
N ALA A 162 12.69 -7.46 5.89
CA ALA A 162 11.45 -8.22 6.00
C ALA A 162 11.01 -8.47 7.46
N LEU A 163 11.95 -8.70 8.37
CA LEU A 163 11.69 -9.01 9.78
C LEU A 163 11.88 -7.79 10.71
N SER A 164 12.07 -6.60 10.16
CA SER A 164 12.26 -5.40 10.97
C SER A 164 10.98 -5.01 11.73
N ASP A 165 11.11 -4.71 13.02
CA ASP A 165 10.00 -4.16 13.82
C ASP A 165 9.46 -2.85 13.24
N LEU A 166 10.32 -2.04 12.61
CA LEU A 166 9.89 -0.81 11.93
C LEU A 166 8.98 -1.12 10.73
N ARG A 167 9.29 -2.18 9.98
CA ARG A 167 8.45 -2.65 8.88
C ARG A 167 7.07 -3.07 9.39
N MET A 168 7.05 -3.86 10.47
CA MET A 168 5.82 -4.36 11.08
C MET A 168 4.98 -3.23 11.66
N GLY A 169 5.60 -2.32 12.41
CA GLY A 169 4.94 -1.15 12.98
C GLY A 169 4.35 -0.23 11.91
N LEU A 170 5.10 0.06 10.85
CA LEU A 170 4.63 0.86 9.72
C LEU A 170 3.46 0.18 9.00
N ALA A 171 3.55 -1.12 8.74
CA ALA A 171 2.50 -1.87 8.08
C ALA A 171 1.20 -1.92 8.89
N LYS A 172 1.28 -2.09 10.22
CA LYS A 172 0.13 -2.04 11.12
C LYS A 172 -0.54 -0.67 11.12
N LEU A 173 0.23 0.40 11.28
CA LEU A 173 -0.31 1.76 11.27
C LEU A 173 -0.96 2.11 9.92
N GLU A 174 -0.31 1.75 8.81
CA GLU A 174 -0.88 1.93 7.48
C GLU A 174 -2.20 1.15 7.31
N LYS A 175 -2.24 -0.11 7.75
CA LYS A 175 -3.45 -0.94 7.74
C LYS A 175 -4.58 -0.27 8.53
N ASP A 176 -4.29 0.24 9.72
CA ASP A 176 -5.29 0.84 10.60
C ASP A 176 -5.88 2.11 9.95
N LEU A 177 -5.02 2.98 9.40
CA LEU A 177 -5.45 4.19 8.68
C LEU A 177 -6.40 3.87 7.52
N PHE A 178 -6.03 2.95 6.62
CA PHE A 178 -6.89 2.57 5.49
C PHE A 178 -8.14 1.79 5.93
N SER A 179 -8.07 1.00 7.01
CA SER A 179 -9.23 0.34 7.60
C SER A 179 -10.26 1.35 8.12
N ASN A 180 -9.79 2.40 8.77
CA ASN A 180 -10.65 3.45 9.30
C ASN A 180 -11.25 4.32 8.18
N MET A 181 -10.47 4.66 7.13
CA MET A 181 -10.99 5.31 5.92
C MET A 181 -12.12 4.49 5.29
N ARG A 182 -11.90 3.17 5.14
CA ARG A 182 -12.88 2.23 4.60
C ARG A 182 -14.18 2.25 5.39
N ILE A 183 -14.11 2.12 6.72
CA ILE A 183 -15.29 2.10 7.60
C ILE A 183 -16.09 3.41 7.46
N CYS A 184 -15.41 4.55 7.55
CA CYS A 184 -16.08 5.85 7.41
C CYS A 184 -16.69 6.03 6.02
N ALA A 185 -16.03 5.57 4.96
CA ALA A 185 -16.55 5.65 3.60
C ALA A 185 -17.83 4.82 3.44
N GLN A 186 -17.89 3.61 4.02
CA GLN A 186 -19.09 2.77 4.01
C GLN A 186 -20.25 3.45 4.75
N ARG A 187 -19.99 4.02 5.94
CA ARG A 187 -21.02 4.72 6.72
C ARG A 187 -21.57 5.94 5.97
N LEU A 188 -20.71 6.72 5.31
CA LEU A 188 -21.15 7.81 4.45
C LEU A 188 -21.96 7.31 3.26
N ALA A 189 -21.51 6.25 2.58
CA ALA A 189 -22.19 5.71 1.41
C ALA A 189 -23.57 5.13 1.73
N ALA A 190 -23.75 4.61 2.95
CA ALA A 190 -25.03 4.13 3.45
C ALA A 190 -26.03 5.25 3.75
N SER A 191 -25.58 6.50 3.92
CA SER A 191 -26.45 7.63 4.19
C SER A 191 -27.43 7.90 3.03
N PRO A 192 -28.73 8.09 3.30
CA PRO A 192 -29.73 8.37 2.26
C PRO A 192 -29.57 9.76 1.64
N THR A 193 -28.82 10.66 2.28
CA THR A 193 -28.61 12.04 1.81
C THR A 193 -27.51 12.18 0.77
N ILE A 194 -26.75 11.13 0.51
CA ILE A 194 -25.62 11.15 -0.42
C ILE A 194 -26.09 10.80 -1.83
N GLY A 195 -25.81 11.69 -2.79
CA GLY A 195 -26.12 11.47 -4.20
C GLY A 195 -25.41 10.24 -4.79
N ILE A 196 -25.99 9.67 -5.85
CA ILE A 196 -25.54 8.39 -6.47
C ILE A 196 -24.06 8.42 -6.84
N GLN A 197 -23.58 9.49 -7.48
CA GLN A 197 -22.18 9.61 -7.88
C GLN A 197 -21.23 9.63 -6.68
N SER A 198 -21.59 10.37 -5.62
CA SER A 198 -20.81 10.41 -4.38
C SER A 198 -20.82 9.05 -3.68
N LYS A 199 -21.96 8.35 -3.70
CA LYS A 199 -22.10 6.99 -3.17
C LYS A 199 -21.18 6.01 -3.89
N HIS A 200 -21.16 6.05 -5.22
CA HIS A 200 -20.23 5.26 -6.04
C HIS A 200 -18.77 5.53 -5.65
N ASN A 201 -18.37 6.80 -5.53
CA ASN A 201 -17.00 7.17 -5.17
C ASN A 201 -16.60 6.68 -3.77
N LEU A 202 -17.51 6.78 -2.79
CA LEU A 202 -17.29 6.31 -1.42
C LEU A 202 -17.15 4.79 -1.33
N TRP A 203 -17.99 4.03 -2.05
CA TRP A 203 -17.85 2.59 -2.11
C TRP A 203 -16.57 2.17 -2.84
N ARG A 204 -16.18 2.88 -3.90
CA ARG A 204 -14.89 2.66 -4.58
C ARG A 204 -13.71 2.93 -3.65
N LEU A 205 -13.77 3.99 -2.86
CA LEU A 205 -12.78 4.29 -1.82
C LEU A 205 -12.69 3.14 -0.80
N SER A 206 -13.84 2.65 -0.33
CA SER A 206 -13.93 1.52 0.58
C SER A 206 -13.28 0.26 -0.01
N TYR A 207 -13.63 -0.08 -1.25
CA TYR A 207 -13.08 -1.24 -1.95
C TYR A 207 -11.57 -1.15 -2.10
N THR A 208 -11.08 0.00 -2.55
CA THR A 208 -9.65 0.19 -2.84
C THR A 208 -8.82 0.19 -1.56
N SER A 209 -9.36 0.75 -0.46
CA SER A 209 -8.73 0.69 0.86
C SER A 209 -8.63 -0.74 1.39
N SER A 210 -9.66 -1.57 1.18
CA SER A 210 -9.62 -3.01 1.50
C SER A 210 -8.53 -3.74 0.71
N LEU A 211 -8.41 -3.47 -0.60
CA LEU A 211 -7.33 -4.06 -1.41
C LEU A 211 -5.95 -3.67 -0.90
N ILE A 212 -5.75 -2.39 -0.55
CA ILE A 212 -4.47 -1.91 -0.01
C ILE A 212 -4.13 -2.63 1.29
N ASN A 213 -5.09 -2.81 2.19
CA ASN A 213 -4.86 -3.54 3.44
C ASN A 213 -4.33 -4.95 3.18
N LEU A 214 -4.89 -5.67 2.20
CA LEU A 214 -4.41 -7.01 1.83
C LEU A 214 -2.97 -7.02 1.30
N THR A 215 -2.42 -5.89 0.84
CA THR A 215 -0.99 -5.80 0.48
C THR A 215 -0.06 -5.86 1.70
N SER A 216 -0.60 -5.61 2.90
CA SER A 216 0.08 -5.67 4.20
C SER A 216 -0.34 -6.90 5.02
N TYR A 217 -0.79 -7.98 4.37
CA TYR A 217 -1.22 -9.23 5.02
C TYR A 217 -0.19 -9.82 5.99
N PHE A 218 1.11 -9.60 5.75
CA PHE A 218 2.17 -10.08 6.64
C PHE A 218 2.13 -9.42 8.03
N ALA A 219 1.39 -8.31 8.17
CA ALA A 219 1.14 -7.62 9.43
C ALA A 219 -0.22 -7.95 10.06
N MET A 220 -0.91 -8.96 9.53
CA MET A 220 -2.24 -9.39 9.96
C MET A 220 -2.21 -10.84 10.48
N THR A 221 -3.12 -11.14 11.38
CA THR A 221 -3.52 -12.51 11.72
C THR A 221 -4.34 -13.13 10.59
N ALA A 222 -4.42 -14.46 10.54
CA ALA A 222 -5.27 -15.15 9.56
C ALA A 222 -6.74 -14.72 9.64
N GLN A 223 -7.24 -14.48 10.86
CA GLN A 223 -8.59 -13.98 11.08
C GLN A 223 -8.78 -12.58 10.48
N GLU A 224 -7.86 -11.65 10.72
CA GLU A 224 -7.93 -10.31 10.13
C GLU A 224 -7.92 -10.35 8.60
N VAL A 225 -7.09 -11.22 8.00
CA VAL A 225 -7.05 -11.41 6.55
C VAL A 225 -8.40 -11.90 6.02
N PHE A 226 -8.99 -12.91 6.67
CA PHE A 226 -10.31 -13.42 6.31
C PHE A 226 -11.38 -12.34 6.40
N GLU A 227 -11.43 -11.60 7.53
CA GLU A 227 -12.36 -10.48 7.70
C GLU A 227 -12.20 -9.41 6.62
N HIS A 228 -10.97 -9.07 6.24
CA HIS A 228 -10.74 -8.09 5.16
C HIS A 228 -11.29 -8.56 3.81
N ILE A 229 -11.20 -9.86 3.52
CA ILE A 229 -11.71 -10.43 2.27
C ILE A 229 -13.23 -10.51 2.26
N THR A 230 -13.84 -10.97 3.35
CA THR A 230 -15.30 -10.96 3.49
C THR A 230 -15.85 -9.55 3.28
N ARG A 231 -15.22 -8.55 3.91
CA ARG A 231 -15.62 -7.15 3.76
C ARG A 231 -15.36 -6.60 2.35
N LEU A 232 -14.29 -7.04 1.68
CA LEU A 232 -14.04 -6.69 0.28
C LEU A 232 -15.15 -7.22 -0.63
N TYR A 233 -15.60 -8.46 -0.39
CA TYR A 233 -16.73 -9.06 -1.10
C TYR A 233 -18.02 -8.26 -0.89
N GLU A 234 -18.37 -7.95 0.36
CA GLU A 234 -19.55 -7.15 0.71
C GLU A 234 -19.56 -5.80 -0.03
N VAL A 235 -18.42 -5.09 -0.01
CA VAL A 235 -18.28 -3.83 -0.75
C VAL A 235 -18.46 -4.02 -2.25
N SER A 236 -17.95 -5.13 -2.80
CA SER A 236 -18.13 -5.44 -4.22
C SER A 236 -19.60 -5.67 -4.57
N GLU A 237 -20.38 -6.30 -3.70
CA GLU A 237 -21.81 -6.49 -3.88
C GLU A 237 -22.57 -5.14 -3.79
N GLU A 238 -22.20 -4.26 -2.86
CA GLU A 238 -22.79 -2.92 -2.77
C GLU A 238 -22.48 -2.06 -4.00
N LEU A 239 -21.25 -2.14 -4.54
CA LEU A 239 -20.91 -1.46 -5.79
C LEU A 239 -21.75 -1.95 -6.97
N ARG A 240 -22.07 -3.25 -7.04
CA ARG A 240 -22.92 -3.80 -8.12
C ARG A 240 -24.35 -3.28 -8.11
N LYS A 241 -24.83 -2.81 -6.96
CA LYS A 241 -26.19 -2.22 -6.86
C LYS A 241 -26.27 -0.83 -7.46
N ILE A 242 -25.13 -0.20 -7.80
CA ILE A 242 -25.07 1.16 -8.33
C ILE A 242 -25.04 1.09 -9.87
N PRO A 243 -25.99 1.73 -10.57
CA PRO A 243 -26.03 1.77 -12.03
C PRO A 243 -24.71 2.26 -12.64
N ASP A 244 -24.38 1.72 -13.83
CA ASP A 244 -23.22 2.13 -14.65
C ASP A 244 -21.84 1.93 -14.01
N THR A 245 -21.73 1.10 -12.96
CA THR A 245 -20.45 0.70 -12.39
C THR A 245 -19.70 -0.23 -13.36
N PRO A 246 -18.50 0.13 -13.86
CA PRO A 246 -17.77 -0.70 -14.82
C PRO A 246 -17.44 -2.08 -14.23
N TYR A 247 -18.01 -3.12 -14.84
CA TYR A 247 -18.11 -4.48 -14.28
C TYR A 247 -16.78 -5.28 -14.27
N ASP A 248 -15.81 -4.91 -15.12
CA ASP A 248 -14.80 -5.89 -15.57
C ASP A 248 -13.56 -6.09 -14.68
N TYR A 249 -13.32 -5.25 -13.66
CA TYR A 249 -12.04 -5.30 -12.92
C TYR A 249 -12.13 -5.77 -11.46
N LEU A 250 -13.31 -5.67 -10.84
CA LEU A 250 -13.48 -5.80 -9.38
C LEU A 250 -13.81 -7.24 -8.95
N THR A 251 -14.53 -7.98 -9.78
CA THR A 251 -15.11 -9.29 -9.46
C THR A 251 -14.12 -10.44 -9.66
N GLY A 252 -13.37 -10.45 -10.76
CA GLY A 252 -12.46 -11.55 -11.09
C GLY A 252 -11.33 -11.72 -10.07
N GLN A 253 -10.75 -10.60 -9.62
CA GLN A 253 -9.67 -10.63 -8.62
C GLN A 253 -10.20 -10.97 -7.23
N THR A 254 -11.34 -10.39 -6.83
CA THR A 254 -11.94 -10.64 -5.50
C THR A 254 -12.43 -12.07 -5.36
N LEU A 255 -13.15 -12.60 -6.36
CA LEU A 255 -13.62 -14.00 -6.36
C LEU A 255 -12.47 -15.00 -6.43
N PHE A 256 -11.40 -14.68 -7.16
CA PHE A 256 -10.20 -15.51 -7.19
C PHE A 256 -9.49 -15.53 -5.83
N ILE A 257 -9.37 -14.37 -5.16
CA ILE A 257 -8.78 -14.27 -3.82
C ILE A 257 -9.61 -15.06 -2.80
N ILE A 258 -10.95 -14.93 -2.82
CA ILE A 258 -11.86 -15.68 -1.95
C ILE A 258 -11.69 -17.19 -2.16
N ARG A 259 -11.75 -17.64 -3.41
CA ARG A 259 -11.64 -19.07 -3.75
C ARG A 259 -10.29 -19.67 -3.32
N LYS A 260 -9.21 -18.89 -3.43
CA LYS A 260 -7.88 -19.30 -2.97
C LYS A 260 -7.78 -19.35 -1.43
N MET A 261 -8.54 -18.52 -0.72
CA MET A 261 -8.62 -18.53 0.75
C MET A 261 -9.46 -19.67 1.30
N GLU A 262 -10.56 -20.01 0.64
CA GLU A 262 -11.35 -21.21 0.95
C GLU A 262 -10.46 -22.47 0.84
N ASP A 263 -9.66 -22.57 -0.22
CA ASP A 263 -8.65 -23.63 -0.37
C ASP A 263 -7.63 -23.64 0.79
N PHE A 264 -7.24 -22.47 1.31
CA PHE A 264 -6.30 -22.35 2.43
C PHE A 264 -6.90 -22.76 3.78
N VAL A 265 -8.14 -22.32 4.07
CA VAL A 265 -8.88 -22.66 5.30
C VAL A 265 -9.20 -24.15 5.37
N ASP A 266 -9.47 -24.78 4.23
CA ASP A 266 -9.72 -26.23 4.11
C ASP A 266 -8.45 -27.10 4.22
N GLY A 267 -7.33 -26.53 4.68
CA GLY A 267 -6.08 -27.28 4.86
C GLY A 267 -5.42 -27.70 3.54
N LYS A 268 -5.69 -26.99 2.43
CA LYS A 268 -4.95 -27.11 1.15
C LYS A 268 -4.07 -25.86 0.92
N PRO A 269 -3.10 -25.57 1.82
CA PRO A 269 -2.39 -24.28 1.89
C PRO A 269 -1.47 -23.97 0.69
N LYS A 270 -1.31 -24.88 -0.26
CA LYS A 270 -0.28 -24.78 -1.32
C LYS A 270 -0.49 -23.60 -2.27
N ASP A 271 -1.71 -23.09 -2.38
CA ASP A 271 -2.06 -22.11 -3.43
C ASP A 271 -2.06 -20.66 -2.96
N LEU A 272 -2.19 -20.40 -1.65
CA LEU A 272 -2.20 -19.04 -1.10
C LEU A 272 -0.80 -18.46 -0.92
N GLU A 273 0.11 -19.31 -0.43
CA GLU A 273 1.54 -19.00 -0.39
C GLU A 273 2.04 -18.70 -1.82
N LEU A 274 1.59 -19.46 -2.83
CA LEU A 274 1.96 -19.22 -4.22
C LEU A 274 1.49 -17.88 -4.76
N TRP A 275 0.40 -17.27 -4.28
CA TRP A 275 -0.05 -15.95 -4.75
C TRP A 275 0.68 -14.80 -4.05
N PHE A 276 0.83 -14.87 -2.73
CA PHE A 276 1.63 -13.89 -1.98
C PHE A 276 3.14 -14.00 -2.29
N LEU A 277 3.60 -15.21 -2.64
CA LEU A 277 4.96 -15.52 -3.05
C LEU A 277 5.11 -15.73 -4.57
N ASP A 278 4.19 -15.29 -5.44
CA ASP A 278 4.46 -15.31 -6.90
C ASP A 278 5.40 -14.19 -7.34
N ARG A 279 6.40 -13.95 -6.49
CA ARG A 279 7.77 -13.74 -6.91
C ARG A 279 8.70 -14.63 -6.08
N LYS A 280 8.51 -15.90 -6.39
CA LYS A 280 9.28 -17.12 -6.21
C LYS A 280 10.50 -17.05 -5.31
N VAL A 281 10.34 -17.59 -4.11
CA VAL A 281 11.26 -18.63 -3.62
C VAL A 281 10.41 -19.89 -3.55
N SER A 282 10.64 -20.85 -4.44
CA SER A 282 9.91 -22.11 -4.37
C SER A 282 10.21 -22.77 -3.01
N LEU A 283 9.23 -23.42 -2.40
CA LEU A 283 9.42 -24.20 -1.17
C LEU A 283 10.59 -25.20 -1.27
N ARG A 284 10.90 -25.65 -2.50
CA ARG A 284 12.11 -26.42 -2.84
C ARG A 284 13.40 -25.63 -2.67
N GLU A 285 13.44 -24.38 -3.12
CA GLU A 285 14.59 -23.48 -2.98
C GLU A 285 14.85 -23.18 -1.50
N ARG A 286 13.81 -22.94 -0.70
CA ARG A 286 13.93 -22.67 0.73
C ARG A 286 14.47 -23.88 1.50
N ARG A 287 13.92 -25.08 1.25
CA ARG A 287 14.44 -26.34 1.82
C ARG A 287 15.85 -26.65 1.36
N ARG A 288 16.20 -26.30 0.12
CA ARG A 288 17.57 -26.45 -0.40
C ARG A 288 18.54 -25.52 0.33
N LEU A 289 18.17 -24.26 0.57
CA LEU A 289 18.97 -23.29 1.31
C LEU A 289 19.13 -23.70 2.78
N GLU A 290 18.05 -24.13 3.44
CA GLU A 290 18.09 -24.66 4.82
C GLU A 290 18.99 -25.90 4.90
N SER A 291 18.90 -26.83 3.93
CA SER A 291 19.78 -28.01 3.88
C SER A 291 21.24 -27.65 3.61
N GLN A 292 21.52 -26.57 2.89
CA GLN A 292 22.87 -26.06 2.67
C GLN A 292 23.44 -25.36 3.90
N GLU A 293 22.61 -24.64 4.66
CA GLU A 293 22.96 -23.99 5.92
C GLU A 293 23.31 -25.02 7.00
N ILE A 294 22.49 -26.07 7.15
CA ILE A 294 22.72 -27.17 8.10
C ILE A 294 24.07 -27.86 7.81
N ARG A 295 24.33 -28.23 6.55
CA ARG A 295 25.62 -28.84 6.17
C ARG A 295 26.83 -27.92 6.43
N ARG A 296 26.65 -26.60 6.32
CA ARG A 296 27.70 -25.62 6.61
C ARG A 296 28.03 -25.55 8.10
N LEU A 297 27.04 -25.73 8.96
CA LEU A 297 27.20 -25.74 10.41
C LEU A 297 27.86 -27.04 10.87
N GLU A 298 27.42 -28.19 10.33
CA GLU A 298 28.02 -29.50 10.61
C GLU A 298 29.52 -29.54 10.24
N LEU A 299 29.91 -28.92 9.13
CA LEU A 299 31.32 -28.83 8.70
C LEU A 299 32.18 -27.87 9.54
N ARG A 300 31.59 -27.02 10.39
CA ARG A 300 32.32 -26.12 11.30
C ARG A 300 32.57 -26.73 12.68
N GLU A 301 31.81 -27.79 13.02
CA GLU A 301 31.94 -28.50 14.30
C GLU A 301 32.89 -29.71 14.22
N MET A 302 33.41 -30.01 13.02
CA MET A 302 34.49 -30.97 12.77
C MET A 302 35.84 -30.27 12.64
#